data_AF-A0A9R0WM21-F1
#
_entry.id   AF-A0A9R0WM21-F1
#
_cell.length_a   1.000
_cell.length_b   1.000
_cell.length_c   1.000
_cell.angle_alpha   90.00
_cell.angle_beta   90.00
_cell.angle_gamma   90.00
#
_symmetry.space_group_name_H-M   'P 1'
#
loop_
_entity.id
_entity.type
_entity.pdbx_description
1 polymer ?
#
loop_
_entity_poly.entity_id
_entity_poly.type
_entity_poly.pdbx_seq_one_letter_code
_entity_poly.pdbx_strand_id
1 'polypeptide(L)'
;MLEKALEDVDLVVHTAGPFQREAECAVLRAAISTKTAYIDVCDDMDYSWRAKAFHEEAKAQGVPAITTAGIYPGVSNVMAAELVSAARSEDGEPERLRFFYYTAGSGGAGPTILATSFLLLGEDVIAYNKGEEIKLKPYSGVLNIDFGKGVRKRDVYLLNLPEVKSAHKFLGVPTVSARFGTAPFFWNWGMEAFAKFLPVVCILPSSQLSLYEVPPFKLTLLF
;
A
#
# COMPACT_ATOMS: atom_id res chain seq x y z
N MET A 1 -6.70 26.74 -3.72
CA MET A 1 -7.88 26.18 -4.46
C MET A 1 -8.43 24.96 -3.72
N LEU A 2 -7.59 24.17 -3.03
CA LEU A 2 -8.02 23.14 -2.09
C LEU A 2 -8.38 23.73 -0.73
N GLU A 3 -7.59 24.67 -0.21
CA GLU A 3 -7.79 25.31 1.11
C GLU A 3 -9.19 25.91 1.24
N LYS A 4 -9.64 26.62 0.20
CA LYS A 4 -10.98 27.20 0.15
C LYS A 4 -12.09 26.15 0.22
N ALA A 5 -11.85 24.94 -0.29
CA ALA A 5 -12.81 23.84 -0.20
C ALA A 5 -12.86 23.22 1.22
N LEU A 6 -11.93 23.59 2.10
CA LEU A 6 -11.78 23.06 3.46
C LEU A 6 -12.20 24.04 4.57
N GLU A 7 -12.45 25.32 4.25
CA GLU A 7 -12.69 26.39 5.23
C GLU A 7 -13.82 26.09 6.24
N ASP A 8 -14.86 25.34 5.83
CA ASP A 8 -16.01 24.95 6.66
C ASP A 8 -16.15 23.42 6.81
N VAL A 9 -15.04 22.68 6.70
CA VAL A 9 -15.02 21.21 6.76
C VAL A 9 -14.38 20.78 8.08
N ASP A 10 -15.02 19.85 8.80
CA ASP A 10 -14.45 19.28 10.03
C ASP A 10 -13.41 18.19 9.74
N LEU A 11 -13.62 17.42 8.67
CA LEU A 11 -12.81 16.26 8.30
C LEU A 11 -12.74 16.08 6.78
N VAL A 12 -11.52 15.95 6.25
CA VAL A 12 -11.27 15.51 4.88
C VAL A 12 -11.09 14.01 4.83
N VAL A 13 -11.88 13.33 4.01
CA VAL A 13 -11.73 11.91 3.70
C VAL A 13 -11.15 11.76 2.28
N HIS A 14 -9.84 11.62 2.19
CA HIS A 14 -9.12 11.54 0.92
C HIS A 14 -9.14 10.11 0.36
N THR A 15 -9.97 9.92 -0.68
CA THR A 15 -10.14 8.65 -1.41
C THR A 15 -9.80 8.77 -2.90
N ALA A 16 -9.30 9.93 -3.32
CA ALA A 16 -8.99 10.28 -4.70
C ALA A 16 -7.62 9.73 -5.16
N GLY A 17 -7.46 8.41 -5.15
CA GLY A 17 -6.26 7.74 -5.69
C GLY A 17 -6.24 7.68 -7.23
N PRO A 18 -5.21 7.05 -7.83
CA PRO A 18 -4.16 6.25 -7.19
C PRO A 18 -3.05 7.11 -6.57
N PHE A 19 -2.69 6.81 -5.33
CA PHE A 19 -1.68 7.56 -4.57
C PHE A 19 -0.27 7.40 -5.14
N GLN A 20 0.00 6.30 -5.85
CA GLN A 20 1.26 6.00 -6.54
C GLN A 20 1.65 7.08 -7.57
N ARG A 21 0.68 7.87 -8.06
CA ARG A 21 0.93 8.94 -9.05
C ARG A 21 1.16 10.31 -8.42
N GLU A 22 0.95 10.45 -7.11
CA GLU A 22 1.02 11.72 -6.43
C GLU A 22 2.43 11.98 -5.89
N ALA A 23 3.13 12.94 -6.48
CA ALA A 23 4.45 13.36 -5.99
C ALA A 23 4.37 14.14 -4.68
N GLU A 24 3.25 14.83 -4.42
CA GLU A 24 3.03 15.69 -3.25
C GLU A 24 1.82 15.27 -2.44
N CYS A 25 1.86 15.48 -1.13
CA CYS A 25 0.71 15.26 -0.23
C CYS A 25 -0.16 16.54 -0.17
N ALA A 26 -0.63 17.02 -1.32
CA ALA A 26 -1.28 18.33 -1.43
C ALA A 26 -2.56 18.45 -0.58
N VAL A 27 -3.38 17.40 -0.53
CA VAL A 27 -4.61 17.38 0.28
C VAL A 27 -4.28 17.41 1.78
N LEU A 28 -3.29 16.64 2.23
CA LEU A 28 -2.82 16.67 3.62
C LEU A 28 -2.27 18.05 3.98
N ARG A 29 -1.46 18.66 3.12
CA ARG A 29 -0.92 20.02 3.33
C ARG A 29 -2.03 21.06 3.45
N ALA A 30 -3.04 20.99 2.59
CA ALA A 30 -4.19 21.88 2.65
C ALA A 30 -5.01 21.68 3.94
N ALA A 31 -5.16 20.42 4.39
CA ALA A 31 -5.83 20.11 5.65
C ALA A 31 -5.05 20.69 6.85
N ILE A 32 -3.73 20.53 6.89
CA ILE A 32 -2.87 21.11 7.93
C ILE A 32 -2.96 22.65 7.93
N SER A 33 -2.89 23.29 6.77
CA SER A 33 -2.91 24.77 6.67
C SER A 33 -4.24 25.38 7.09
N THR A 34 -5.35 24.67 6.83
CA THR A 34 -6.71 25.09 7.21
C THR A 34 -7.14 24.61 8.59
N LYS A 35 -6.28 23.85 9.28
CA LYS A 35 -6.56 23.20 10.57
C LYS A 35 -7.74 22.21 10.53
N THR A 36 -7.93 21.58 9.38
CA THR A 36 -8.98 20.58 9.15
C THR A 36 -8.45 19.18 9.46
N ALA A 37 -9.22 18.34 10.15
CA ALA A 37 -8.81 16.95 10.38
C ALA A 37 -8.69 16.18 9.05
N TYR A 38 -7.81 15.20 9.01
CA TYR A 38 -7.49 14.48 7.77
C TYR A 38 -7.49 12.96 7.97
N ILE A 39 -8.08 12.25 7.01
CA ILE A 39 -7.94 10.80 6.86
C ILE A 39 -7.79 10.42 5.39
N ASP A 40 -6.90 9.47 5.08
CA ASP A 40 -6.78 8.88 3.73
C ASP A 40 -6.81 7.35 3.73
N VAL A 41 -7.03 6.80 2.54
CA VAL A 41 -7.00 5.35 2.26
C VAL A 41 -5.77 4.95 1.44
N CYS A 42 -4.65 5.66 1.61
CA CYS A 42 -3.44 5.42 0.85
C CYS A 42 -2.92 3.98 1.01
N ASP A 43 -2.57 3.34 -0.10
CA ASP A 43 -1.93 2.03 -0.17
C ASP A 43 -0.54 2.06 -0.79
N ASP A 44 -0.02 3.25 -1.13
CA ASP A 44 1.31 3.44 -1.69
C ASP A 44 2.38 3.55 -0.59
N MET A 45 3.49 2.84 -0.76
CA MET A 45 4.59 2.83 0.20
C MET A 45 5.22 4.22 0.31
N ASP A 46 5.63 4.81 -0.81
CA ASP A 46 6.38 6.06 -0.80
C ASP A 46 5.52 7.26 -0.38
N TYR A 47 4.29 7.37 -0.90
CA TYR A 47 3.33 8.40 -0.48
C TYR A 47 3.06 8.31 1.01
N SER A 48 2.82 7.10 1.55
CA SER A 48 2.55 6.95 2.98
C SER A 48 3.70 7.44 3.86
N TRP A 49 4.96 7.36 3.39
CA TRP A 49 6.12 7.88 4.10
C TRP A 49 6.32 9.38 3.92
N ARG A 50 6.06 9.91 2.72
CA ARG A 50 5.99 11.37 2.48
C ARG A 50 4.94 12.01 3.38
N ALA A 51 3.74 11.43 3.46
CA ALA A 51 2.65 11.91 4.31
C ALA A 51 3.05 11.91 5.80
N LYS A 52 3.74 10.84 6.26
CA LYS A 52 4.25 10.76 7.65
C LYS A 52 5.33 11.78 7.96
N ALA A 53 6.02 12.37 6.96
CA ALA A 53 7.00 13.43 7.20
C ALA A 53 6.35 14.74 7.71
N PHE A 54 5.04 14.91 7.54
CA PHE A 54 4.27 16.05 8.06
C PHE A 54 3.87 15.89 9.53
N HIS A 55 4.33 14.84 10.23
CA HIS A 55 3.94 14.56 11.62
C HIS A 55 4.14 15.76 12.56
N GLU A 56 5.34 16.34 12.57
CA GLU A 56 5.65 17.45 13.47
C GLU A 56 4.86 18.73 13.11
N GLU A 57 4.63 18.98 11.82
CA GLU A 57 3.84 20.12 11.38
C GLU A 57 2.36 19.99 11.78
N ALA A 58 1.75 18.83 11.51
CA ALA A 58 0.37 18.54 11.90
C ALA A 58 0.20 18.64 13.43
N LYS A 59 1.15 18.10 14.19
CA LYS A 59 1.16 18.18 15.65
C LYS A 59 1.28 19.62 16.15
N ALA A 60 2.17 20.42 15.57
CA ALA A 60 2.34 21.83 15.95
C ALA A 60 1.08 22.66 15.68
N GLN A 61 0.33 22.34 14.63
CA GLN A 61 -0.94 23.00 14.30
C GLN A 61 -2.16 22.43 15.03
N GLY A 62 -1.99 21.34 15.80
CA GLY A 62 -3.09 20.66 16.49
C GLY A 62 -4.04 19.92 15.55
N VAL A 63 -3.55 19.47 14.39
CA VAL A 63 -4.36 18.84 13.34
C VAL A 63 -4.26 17.31 13.43
N PRO A 64 -5.37 16.60 13.70
CA PRO A 64 -5.39 15.15 13.62
C PRO A 64 -5.26 14.70 12.15
N ALA A 65 -4.30 13.82 11.87
CA ALA A 65 -4.09 13.25 10.54
C ALA A 65 -3.85 11.75 10.63
N ILE A 66 -4.71 10.96 9.96
CA ILE A 66 -4.59 9.51 9.86
C ILE A 66 -4.31 9.15 8.40
N THR A 67 -3.21 8.44 8.16
CA THR A 67 -2.87 7.95 6.81
C THR A 67 -3.10 6.44 6.75
N THR A 68 -3.28 5.89 5.56
CA THR A 68 -3.38 4.45 5.32
C THR A 68 -4.54 3.78 6.06
N ALA A 69 -5.70 4.43 6.15
CA ALA A 69 -6.86 4.01 6.95
C ALA A 69 -7.89 3.16 6.18
N GLY A 70 -7.41 2.23 5.35
CA GLY A 70 -8.25 1.26 4.65
C GLY A 70 -8.45 -0.05 5.42
N ILE A 71 -8.69 -1.14 4.68
CA ILE A 71 -8.72 -2.50 5.24
C ILE A 71 -7.30 -3.05 5.31
N TYR A 72 -6.57 -3.00 4.20
CA TYR A 72 -5.15 -3.34 4.11
C TYR A 72 -4.49 -2.39 3.09
N PRO A 73 -3.68 -1.42 3.53
CA PRO A 73 -3.32 -1.10 4.93
C PRO A 73 -4.50 -0.47 5.73
N GLY A 74 -4.40 -0.48 7.07
CA GLY A 74 -5.34 0.18 7.99
C GLY A 74 -5.86 -0.75 9.09
N VAL A 75 -6.95 -1.47 8.86
CA VAL A 75 -7.43 -2.52 9.79
C VAL A 75 -6.33 -3.55 10.04
N SER A 76 -5.61 -3.96 9.01
CA SER A 76 -4.46 -4.86 9.12
C SER A 76 -3.35 -4.33 10.02
N ASN A 77 -3.09 -3.01 10.02
CA ASN A 77 -2.14 -2.37 10.92
C ASN A 77 -2.60 -2.43 12.38
N VAL A 78 -3.89 -2.19 12.63
CA VAL A 78 -4.47 -2.32 13.97
C VAL A 78 -4.38 -3.77 14.44
N MET A 79 -4.75 -4.74 13.61
CA MET A 79 -4.62 -6.17 13.92
C MET A 79 -3.17 -6.55 14.25
N ALA A 80 -2.20 -6.05 13.49
CA ALA A 80 -0.79 -6.26 13.76
C ALA A 80 -0.35 -5.67 15.11
N ALA A 81 -0.79 -4.46 15.43
CA ALA A 81 -0.49 -3.81 16.70
C ALA A 81 -1.07 -4.60 17.88
N GLU A 82 -2.31 -5.06 17.77
CA GLU A 82 -2.96 -5.91 18.78
C GLU A 82 -2.23 -7.25 18.95
N LEU A 83 -1.83 -7.92 17.86
CA LEU A 83 -1.07 -9.17 17.94
C LEU A 83 0.29 -8.99 18.61
N VAL A 84 1.00 -7.91 18.29
CA VAL A 84 2.28 -7.57 18.91
C VAL A 84 2.11 -7.22 20.39
N SER A 85 1.07 -6.46 20.73
CA SER A 85 0.72 -6.11 22.12
C SER A 85 0.42 -7.37 22.94
N ALA A 86 -0.45 -8.25 22.43
CA ALA A 86 -0.83 -9.49 23.10
C ALA A 86 0.39 -10.39 23.35
N ALA A 87 1.24 -10.59 22.35
CA ALA A 87 2.46 -11.38 22.50
C ALA A 87 3.39 -10.82 23.60
N ARG A 88 3.59 -9.50 23.63
CA ARG A 88 4.42 -8.84 24.66
C ARG A 88 3.80 -8.89 26.05
N SER A 89 2.48 -8.91 26.17
CA SER A 89 1.80 -9.06 27.47
C SER A 89 2.00 -10.44 28.09
N GLU A 90 2.40 -11.43 27.28
CA GLU A 90 2.74 -12.80 27.69
C GLU A 90 4.27 -13.03 27.70
N ASP A 91 5.06 -11.97 27.89
CA ASP A 91 6.54 -11.97 27.87
C ASP A 91 7.16 -12.52 26.56
N GLY A 92 6.38 -12.53 25.48
CA GLY A 92 6.83 -12.93 24.14
C GLY A 92 7.41 -11.77 23.34
N GLU A 93 8.47 -12.02 22.59
CA GLU A 93 9.03 -11.05 21.63
C GLU A 93 8.74 -11.47 20.19
N PRO A 94 7.86 -10.74 19.47
CA PRO A 94 7.51 -11.09 18.10
C PRO A 94 8.72 -11.00 17.15
N GLU A 95 9.21 -12.14 16.66
CA GLU A 95 10.30 -12.18 15.68
C GLU A 95 9.82 -12.00 14.23
N ARG A 96 8.56 -12.34 13.96
CA ARG A 96 8.02 -12.36 12.60
C ARG A 96 6.55 -12.01 12.55
N LEU A 97 6.21 -11.09 11.65
CA LEU A 97 4.84 -10.71 11.31
C LEU A 97 4.60 -10.89 9.81
N ARG A 98 3.49 -11.53 9.44
CA ARG A 98 3.18 -11.89 8.05
C ARG A 98 1.76 -11.47 7.72
N PHE A 99 1.65 -10.61 6.73
CA PHE A 99 0.37 -10.20 6.17
C PHE A 99 0.04 -11.10 4.98
N PHE A 100 -1.09 -11.80 5.05
CA PHE A 100 -1.57 -12.65 3.97
C PHE A 100 -2.98 -12.23 3.60
N TYR A 101 -3.16 -11.87 2.34
CA TYR A 101 -4.43 -11.41 1.80
C TYR A 101 -4.89 -12.31 0.68
N TYR A 102 -6.18 -12.62 0.68
CA TYR A 102 -6.83 -13.28 -0.43
C TYR A 102 -8.17 -12.62 -0.72
N THR A 103 -8.36 -12.12 -1.94
CA THR A 103 -9.62 -11.52 -2.36
C THR A 103 -10.36 -12.44 -3.31
N ALA A 104 -11.66 -12.58 -3.09
CA ALA A 104 -12.56 -13.27 -4.01
C ALA A 104 -13.87 -12.48 -4.09
N GLY A 105 -14.31 -12.16 -5.30
CA GLY A 105 -15.54 -11.40 -5.55
C GLY A 105 -16.11 -11.71 -6.92
N SER A 106 -17.31 -11.20 -7.20
CA SER A 106 -18.06 -11.41 -8.45
C SER A 106 -17.43 -10.74 -9.69
N GLY A 107 -16.22 -10.17 -9.58
CA GLY A 107 -15.65 -9.25 -10.56
C GLY A 107 -16.17 -7.81 -10.40
N GLY A 108 -15.50 -6.86 -11.03
CA GLY A 108 -15.86 -5.42 -10.98
C GLY A 108 -14.86 -4.51 -10.26
N ALA A 109 -13.56 -4.84 -10.26
CA ALA A 109 -12.55 -3.91 -9.77
C ALA A 109 -12.64 -2.60 -10.59
N GLY A 110 -12.92 -1.48 -9.90
CA GLY A 110 -12.98 -0.18 -10.54
C GLY A 110 -11.63 0.21 -11.18
N PRO A 111 -11.62 1.15 -12.14
CA PRO A 111 -10.41 1.53 -12.86
C PRO A 111 -9.22 1.89 -11.96
N THR A 112 -9.48 2.52 -10.81
CA THR A 112 -8.44 2.88 -9.82
C THR A 112 -7.79 1.64 -9.22
N ILE A 113 -8.56 0.64 -8.80
CA ILE A 113 -8.03 -0.59 -8.20
C ILE A 113 -7.19 -1.36 -9.21
N LEU A 114 -7.65 -1.43 -10.46
CA LEU A 114 -6.90 -2.09 -11.52
C LEU A 114 -5.57 -1.35 -11.80
N ALA A 115 -5.62 -0.02 -11.91
CA ALA A 115 -4.44 0.81 -12.12
C ALA A 115 -3.42 0.67 -10.98
N THR A 116 -3.87 0.76 -9.73
CA THR A 116 -3.01 0.58 -8.54
C THR A 116 -2.40 -0.82 -8.52
N SER A 117 -3.19 -1.86 -8.82
CA SER A 117 -2.69 -3.24 -8.87
C SER A 117 -1.50 -3.35 -9.83
N PHE A 118 -1.59 -2.79 -11.03
CA PHE A 118 -0.48 -2.82 -12.00
C PHE A 118 0.69 -1.90 -11.63
N LEU A 119 0.44 -0.74 -11.01
CA LEU A 119 1.50 0.15 -10.52
C LEU A 119 2.34 -0.55 -9.43
N LEU A 120 1.70 -1.24 -8.49
CA LEU A 120 2.39 -2.02 -7.45
C LEU A 120 3.22 -3.18 -8.03
N LEU A 121 2.82 -3.76 -9.17
CA LEU A 121 3.63 -4.76 -9.87
C LEU A 121 4.88 -4.17 -10.53
N GLY A 122 4.94 -2.86 -10.70
CA GLY A 122 6.11 -2.14 -11.20
C GLY A 122 7.14 -1.80 -10.12
N GLU A 123 6.84 -2.06 -8.85
CA GLU A 123 7.70 -1.68 -7.73
C GLU A 123 8.44 -2.88 -7.15
N ASP A 124 9.67 -2.64 -6.67
CA ASP A 124 10.34 -3.61 -5.80
C ASP A 124 9.52 -3.77 -4.50
N VAL A 125 9.34 -5.01 -4.08
CA VAL A 125 8.72 -5.31 -2.79
C VAL A 125 9.73 -5.07 -1.69
N ILE A 126 9.40 -4.15 -0.77
CA ILE A 126 10.16 -3.94 0.45
C ILE A 126 9.67 -4.93 1.51
N ALA A 127 10.58 -5.76 2.01
CA ALA A 127 10.35 -6.64 3.15
C ALA A 127 11.51 -6.50 4.15
N TYR A 128 11.32 -7.04 5.36
CA TYR A 128 12.34 -7.05 6.40
C TYR A 128 12.65 -8.49 6.80
N ASN A 129 13.94 -8.81 6.94
CA ASN A 129 14.40 -10.10 7.44
C ASN A 129 15.46 -9.87 8.51
N LYS A 130 15.18 -10.30 9.75
CA LYS A 130 16.09 -10.12 10.89
C LYS A 130 16.59 -8.67 11.07
N GLY A 131 15.72 -7.70 10.81
CA GLY A 131 16.01 -6.27 10.95
C GLY A 131 16.62 -5.61 9.72
N GLU A 132 16.98 -6.39 8.68
CA GLU A 132 17.53 -5.85 7.44
C GLU A 132 16.42 -5.66 6.40
N GLU A 133 16.43 -4.49 5.75
CA GLU A 133 15.57 -4.22 4.59
C GLU A 133 16.05 -5.03 3.39
N ILE A 134 15.15 -5.77 2.77
CA ILE A 134 15.40 -6.55 1.55
C ILE A 134 14.44 -6.12 0.44
N LYS A 135 14.99 -6.02 -0.77
CA LYS A 135 14.21 -5.77 -1.99
C LYS A 135 13.97 -7.09 -2.71
N LEU A 136 12.69 -7.37 -3.01
CA LEU A 136 12.26 -8.59 -3.65
C LEU A 136 11.43 -8.27 -4.89
N LYS A 137 11.32 -9.23 -5.81
CA LYS A 137 10.51 -9.04 -7.02
C LYS A 137 9.02 -9.07 -6.68
N PRO A 138 8.21 -8.16 -7.22
CA PRO A 138 6.76 -8.21 -7.07
C PRO A 138 6.20 -9.48 -7.67
N TYR A 139 5.08 -9.92 -7.12
CA TYR A 139 4.36 -11.12 -7.53
C TYR A 139 5.21 -12.40 -7.61
N SER A 140 6.22 -12.50 -6.75
CA SER A 140 7.12 -13.65 -6.62
C SER A 140 6.99 -14.32 -5.25
N GLY A 141 7.80 -15.35 -4.98
CA GLY A 141 7.88 -15.96 -3.64
C GLY A 141 6.56 -16.54 -3.15
N VAL A 142 5.87 -17.27 -4.06
CA VAL A 142 4.55 -17.85 -3.83
C VAL A 142 4.51 -18.71 -2.57
N LEU A 143 3.47 -18.53 -1.76
CA LEU A 143 3.15 -19.39 -0.63
C LEU A 143 1.72 -19.89 -0.76
N ASN A 144 1.50 -21.16 -0.43
CA ASN A 144 0.16 -21.72 -0.30
C ASN A 144 -0.29 -21.60 1.16
N ILE A 145 -1.26 -20.72 1.42
CA ILE A 145 -1.74 -20.39 2.76
C ILE A 145 -3.16 -20.91 2.94
N ASP A 146 -3.43 -21.58 4.05
CA ASP A 146 -4.78 -21.98 4.43
C ASP A 146 -5.48 -20.86 5.19
N PHE A 147 -6.47 -20.23 4.54
CA PHE A 147 -7.30 -19.17 5.13
C PHE A 147 -8.47 -19.73 5.96
N GLY A 148 -8.50 -21.04 6.19
CA GLY A 148 -9.51 -21.71 7.01
C GLY A 148 -10.79 -22.04 6.24
N LYS A 149 -11.86 -22.30 7.00
CA LYS A 149 -13.15 -22.75 6.43
C LYS A 149 -13.74 -21.66 5.52
N GLY A 150 -14.11 -22.05 4.31
CA GLY A 150 -14.64 -21.12 3.29
C GLY A 150 -13.62 -20.83 2.20
N VAL A 151 -12.62 -20.01 2.49
CA VAL A 151 -11.59 -19.59 1.51
C VAL A 151 -10.61 -20.72 1.17
N ARG A 152 -10.32 -21.62 2.13
CA ARG A 152 -9.39 -22.75 1.98
C ARG A 152 -7.97 -22.30 1.60
N LYS A 153 -7.16 -23.26 1.14
CA LYS A 153 -5.80 -23.05 0.64
C LYS A 153 -5.80 -22.19 -0.62
N ARG A 154 -4.97 -21.15 -0.60
CA ARG A 154 -4.78 -20.20 -1.70
C ARG A 154 -3.33 -19.81 -1.86
N ASP A 155 -2.94 -19.59 -3.10
CA ASP A 155 -1.63 -19.07 -3.44
C ASP A 155 -1.62 -17.55 -3.26
N VAL A 156 -0.59 -17.07 -2.57
CA VAL A 156 -0.34 -15.65 -2.33
C VAL A 156 1.09 -15.29 -2.69
N TYR A 157 1.29 -14.10 -3.23
CA TYR A 157 2.51 -13.63 -3.87
C TYR A 157 2.99 -12.34 -3.20
N LEU A 158 4.30 -12.10 -3.18
CA LEU A 158 4.88 -10.89 -2.61
C LEU A 158 4.31 -9.63 -3.27
N LEU A 159 3.93 -8.65 -2.45
CA LEU A 159 3.42 -7.35 -2.91
C LEU A 159 3.94 -6.25 -1.99
N ASN A 160 4.24 -5.08 -2.56
CA ASN A 160 4.76 -3.93 -1.83
C ASN A 160 3.59 -3.25 -1.09
N LEU A 161 3.54 -3.33 0.23
CA LEU A 161 2.49 -2.69 1.04
C LEU A 161 3.10 -1.85 2.17
N PRO A 162 2.56 -0.64 2.43
CA PRO A 162 3.15 0.32 3.38
C PRO A 162 3.18 -0.22 4.82
N GLU A 163 2.26 -1.10 5.16
CA GLU A 163 2.15 -1.70 6.49
C GLU A 163 3.35 -2.57 6.87
N VAL A 164 4.08 -3.12 5.90
CA VAL A 164 5.30 -3.90 6.16
C VAL A 164 6.35 -3.02 6.83
N LYS A 165 6.56 -1.83 6.28
CA LYS A 165 7.54 -0.87 6.79
C LYS A 165 7.06 -0.19 8.07
N SER A 166 5.77 0.12 8.19
CA SER A 166 5.24 0.68 9.44
C SER A 166 5.28 -0.32 10.58
N ALA A 167 4.96 -1.59 10.35
CA ALA A 167 5.05 -2.63 11.37
C ALA A 167 6.49 -2.88 11.81
N HIS A 168 7.44 -2.93 10.88
CA HIS A 168 8.86 -3.02 11.26
C HIS A 168 9.31 -1.81 12.09
N LYS A 169 9.05 -0.59 11.61
CA LYS A 169 9.56 0.64 12.21
C LYS A 169 8.89 1.02 13.54
N PHE A 170 7.56 0.85 13.65
CA PHE A 170 6.81 1.31 14.81
C PHE A 170 6.43 0.20 15.79
N LEU A 171 6.27 -1.04 15.31
CA LEU A 171 6.02 -2.19 16.20
C LEU A 171 7.31 -2.92 16.57
N GLY A 172 8.42 -2.68 15.88
CA GLY A 172 9.74 -3.23 16.20
C GLY A 172 9.93 -4.70 15.79
N VAL A 173 9.05 -5.25 14.95
CA VAL A 173 9.15 -6.65 14.52
C VAL A 173 10.27 -6.80 13.48
N PRO A 174 11.27 -7.69 13.69
CA PRO A 174 12.46 -7.71 12.84
C PRO A 174 12.24 -8.38 11.48
N THR A 175 11.29 -9.31 11.35
CA THR A 175 10.97 -9.95 10.08
C THR A 175 9.53 -9.67 9.67
N VAL A 176 9.32 -8.92 8.58
CA VAL A 176 7.99 -8.51 8.13
C VAL A 176 7.85 -8.67 6.62
N SER A 177 6.74 -9.25 6.16
CA SER A 177 6.43 -9.34 4.73
C SER A 177 4.92 -9.38 4.51
N ALA A 178 4.49 -8.91 3.34
CA ALA A 178 3.11 -9.03 2.88
C ALA A 178 3.00 -9.85 1.61
N ARG A 179 1.91 -10.61 1.49
CA ARG A 179 1.56 -11.33 0.26
C ARG A 179 0.07 -11.23 -0.03
N PHE A 180 -0.24 -11.21 -1.32
CA PHE A 180 -1.58 -11.06 -1.86
C PHE A 180 -1.86 -12.13 -2.91
N GLY A 181 -3.09 -12.63 -2.94
CA GLY A 181 -3.62 -13.45 -4.03
C GLY A 181 -5.07 -13.09 -4.31
N THR A 182 -5.55 -13.45 -5.50
CA THR A 182 -6.93 -13.14 -5.89
C THR A 182 -7.63 -14.31 -6.58
N ALA A 183 -8.96 -14.27 -6.59
CA ALA A 183 -9.82 -15.09 -7.42
C ALA A 183 -10.41 -14.27 -8.59
N PRO A 184 -10.67 -14.92 -9.73
CA PRO A 184 -10.29 -16.29 -10.07
C PRO A 184 -8.77 -16.45 -10.25
N PHE A 185 -8.28 -17.68 -10.06
CA PHE A 185 -6.85 -17.97 -9.94
C PHE A 185 -6.01 -17.52 -11.14
N PHE A 186 -6.59 -17.49 -12.35
CA PHE A 186 -5.89 -17.11 -13.57
C PHE A 186 -5.45 -15.64 -13.59
N TRP A 187 -6.08 -14.76 -12.80
CA TRP A 187 -5.59 -13.38 -12.64
C TRP A 187 -4.20 -13.34 -12.01
N ASN A 188 -3.91 -14.28 -11.11
CA ASN A 188 -2.58 -14.39 -10.52
C ASN A 188 -1.52 -14.71 -11.59
N TRP A 189 -1.85 -15.57 -12.56
CA TRP A 189 -0.94 -15.85 -13.68
C TRP A 189 -0.74 -14.63 -14.57
N GLY A 190 -1.79 -13.85 -14.82
CA GLY A 190 -1.71 -12.58 -15.53
C GLY A 190 -0.80 -11.57 -14.83
N MET A 191 -0.96 -11.39 -13.52
CA MET A 191 -0.11 -10.52 -12.70
C MET A 191 1.34 -11.00 -12.65
N GLU A 192 1.57 -12.31 -12.52
CA GLU A 192 2.91 -12.89 -12.55
C GLU A 192 3.61 -12.66 -13.91
N ALA A 193 2.88 -12.87 -15.01
CA ALA A 193 3.40 -12.60 -16.35
C ALA A 193 3.71 -11.10 -16.53
N PHE A 194 2.82 -10.24 -16.07
CA PHE A 194 3.01 -8.79 -16.11
C PHE A 194 4.27 -8.37 -15.35
N ALA A 195 4.43 -8.81 -14.09
CA ALA A 195 5.59 -8.50 -13.26
C ALA A 195 6.92 -9.01 -13.82
N LYS A 196 6.90 -10.08 -14.64
CA LYS A 196 8.11 -10.65 -15.26
C LYS A 196 8.48 -10.01 -16.58
N PHE A 197 7.50 -9.64 -17.40
CA PHE A 197 7.72 -9.35 -18.82
C PHE A 197 7.38 -7.92 -19.24
N LEU A 198 6.60 -7.16 -18.45
CA LEU A 198 6.30 -5.78 -18.79
C LEU A 198 7.22 -4.81 -18.01
N PRO A 199 8.02 -3.99 -18.70
CA PRO A 199 8.88 -3.03 -18.03
C PRO A 199 8.03 -1.97 -17.32
N VAL A 200 8.41 -1.63 -16.08
CA VAL A 200 7.83 -0.58 -15.22
C VAL A 200 7.60 0.73 -15.98
N VAL A 201 8.48 1.04 -16.94
CA VAL A 201 8.43 2.18 -17.87
C VAL A 201 7.10 2.29 -18.65
N CYS A 202 6.41 1.18 -18.91
CA CYS A 202 5.13 1.21 -19.64
C CYS A 202 3.95 1.67 -18.79
N ILE A 203 4.12 1.87 -17.47
CA ILE A 203 3.03 2.06 -16.50
C ILE A 203 3.10 3.44 -15.84
N LEU A 204 4.30 4.02 -15.75
CA LEU A 204 4.50 5.33 -15.14
C LEU A 204 4.06 6.47 -16.09
N PRO A 205 3.43 7.53 -15.57
CA PRO A 205 3.10 8.71 -16.37
C PRO A 205 4.37 9.36 -16.93
N SER A 206 4.26 9.97 -18.12
CA SER A 206 5.39 10.57 -18.86
C SER A 206 6.21 11.60 -18.07
N SER A 207 5.63 12.21 -17.04
CA SER A 207 6.34 13.12 -16.12
C SER A 207 7.42 12.44 -15.27
N GLN A 208 7.36 11.13 -15.06
CA GLN A 208 8.38 10.34 -14.35
C GLN A 208 9.35 9.61 -15.29
N LEU A 209 9.12 9.65 -16.60
CA LEU A 209 9.94 8.97 -17.62
C LEU A 209 11.17 9.76 -18.08
N SER A 210 11.43 10.93 -17.51
CA SER A 210 12.57 11.81 -17.85
C SER A 210 13.96 11.15 -17.71
N LEU A 211 14.05 9.97 -17.09
CA LEU A 211 15.32 9.25 -16.88
C LEU A 211 15.57 8.10 -17.88
N TYR A 212 14.63 7.81 -18.78
CA TYR A 212 14.74 6.67 -19.69
C TYR A 212 14.35 7.08 -21.12
N GLU A 213 15.31 7.10 -22.04
CA GLU A 213 15.06 7.24 -23.49
C GLU A 213 14.36 5.98 -24.02
N VAL A 214 13.04 6.02 -24.20
CA VAL A 214 12.29 4.89 -24.80
C VAL A 214 11.26 5.43 -25.81
N PRO A 215 11.17 4.84 -27.03
CA PRO A 215 10.25 5.30 -28.07
C PRO A 215 8.77 5.07 -27.68
N PRO A 216 7.84 5.88 -28.23
CA PRO A 216 6.45 5.90 -27.80
C PRO A 216 5.72 4.60 -28.19
N PHE A 217 5.24 3.86 -27.19
CA PHE A 217 4.31 2.74 -27.36
C PHE A 217 2.99 3.11 -26.67
N LYS A 218 1.89 3.20 -27.44
CA LYS A 218 0.54 3.43 -26.90
C LYS A 218 -0.10 2.08 -26.57
N LEU A 219 -0.30 1.79 -25.29
CA LEU A 219 -1.17 0.70 -24.87
C LEU A 219 -2.62 1.21 -24.83
N THR A 220 -3.42 0.88 -25.84
CA THR A 220 -4.86 1.08 -25.80
C THR A 220 -5.48 -0.12 -25.10
N LEU A 221 -5.89 0.05 -23.84
CA LEU A 221 -6.75 -0.92 -23.17
C LEU A 221 -8.12 -0.88 -23.84
N LEU A 222 -8.42 -1.89 -24.65
CA LEU A 222 -9.76 -2.12 -25.18
C LEU A 222 -10.58 -2.80 -24.07
N PHE A 223 -11.61 -2.10 -23.60
CA PHE A 223 -12.72 -2.68 -22.85
C PHE A 223 -13.76 -3.23 -23.83
#